data_AF-A0A6G1DZR0-F1
#
_entry.id   AF-A0A6G1DZR0-F1
#
_cell.length_a   1.000
_cell.length_b   1.000
_cell.length_c   1.000
_cell.angle_alpha   90.00
_cell.angle_beta   90.00
_cell.angle_gamma   90.00
#
_symmetry.space_group_name_H-M   'P 1'
#
loop_
_entity.id
_entity.type
_entity.pdbx_description
1 polymer ?
#
loop_
_entity_poly.entity_id
_entity_poly.type
_entity_poly.pdbx_seq_one_letter_code
_entity_poly.pdbx_strand_id
1 'polypeptide(L)'
;MFRRAFHGTFIVNRGYGREEGNKAIADRYADRVLYGRLYLANPDLPERFRWKAGLNKYDWSTFYTPDPMDGYTDYPFLEHPLAV
;
A
#
# COMPACT_ATOMS: atom_id res chain seq x y z
N MET A 1 -2.15 -7.09 -21.66
CA MET A 1 -1.92 -8.33 -22.43
C MET A 1 -2.19 -9.57 -21.59
N PHE A 2 -1.50 -9.75 -20.44
CA PHE A 2 -1.65 -10.94 -19.59
C PHE A 2 -3.07 -11.24 -19.10
N ARG A 3 -3.85 -10.22 -18.70
CA ARG A 3 -5.24 -10.40 -18.25
C ARG A 3 -6.16 -11.06 -19.30
N ARG A 4 -5.89 -10.90 -20.60
CA ARG A 4 -6.69 -11.55 -21.65
C ARG A 4 -6.36 -13.04 -21.82
N ALA A 5 -5.16 -13.45 -21.43
CA ALA A 5 -4.70 -14.83 -21.56
C ALA A 5 -4.91 -15.65 -20.28
N PHE A 6 -4.91 -14.99 -19.11
CA PHE A 6 -5.04 -15.62 -17.81
C PHE A 6 -6.40 -15.32 -17.17
N HIS A 7 -7.13 -16.39 -16.85
CA HIS A 7 -8.51 -16.33 -16.36
C HIS A 7 -8.65 -16.54 -14.84
N GLY A 8 -7.55 -16.81 -14.13
CA GLY A 8 -7.54 -16.91 -12.68
C GLY A 8 -7.49 -15.54 -11.99
N THR A 9 -7.36 -15.56 -10.66
CA THR A 9 -7.15 -14.34 -9.86
C THR A 9 -5.86 -13.64 -10.27
N PHE A 10 -5.99 -12.42 -10.80
CA PHE A 10 -4.89 -11.62 -11.30
C PHE A 10 -4.56 -10.49 -10.33
N ILE A 11 -3.33 -10.49 -9.83
CA ILE A 11 -2.84 -9.50 -8.87
C ILE A 11 -1.80 -8.62 -9.57
N VAL A 12 -1.99 -7.30 -9.50
CA VAL A 12 -1.03 -6.32 -10.03
C VAL A 12 -0.25 -5.67 -8.89
N ASN A 13 0.98 -5.28 -9.16
CA ASN A 13 1.85 -4.59 -8.22
C ASN A 13 2.68 -3.52 -8.96
N ARG A 14 3.56 -2.84 -8.22
CA ARG A 14 4.57 -1.87 -8.70
C ARG A 14 4.01 -0.49 -9.06
N GLY A 15 4.08 0.43 -8.10
CA GLY A 15 3.86 1.88 -8.33
C GLY A 15 2.40 2.34 -8.26
N TYR A 16 1.48 1.46 -7.88
CA TYR A 16 0.09 1.83 -7.66
C TYR A 16 -0.06 2.73 -6.42
N GLY A 17 -0.79 3.83 -6.58
CA GLY A 17 -1.44 4.56 -5.50
C GLY A 17 -2.86 4.07 -5.28
N ARG A 18 -3.63 4.85 -4.52
CA ARG A 18 -5.04 4.56 -4.22
C ARG A 18 -5.90 4.68 -5.49
N GLU A 19 -5.76 5.79 -6.20
CA GLU A 19 -6.52 6.13 -7.40
C GLU A 19 -6.23 5.15 -8.54
N GLU A 20 -4.95 4.89 -8.84
CA GLU A 20 -4.55 3.96 -9.89
C GLU A 20 -4.98 2.53 -9.55
N GLY A 21 -4.90 2.16 -8.27
CA GLY A 21 -5.32 0.84 -7.80
C GLY A 21 -6.82 0.64 -7.96
N ASN A 22 -7.62 1.61 -7.52
CA ASN A 22 -9.07 1.59 -7.69
C ASN A 22 -9.45 1.52 -9.18
N LYS A 23 -8.76 2.27 -10.04
CA LYS A 23 -8.97 2.22 -11.49
C LYS A 23 -8.66 0.84 -12.07
N ALA A 24 -7.57 0.20 -11.65
CA ALA A 24 -7.22 -1.14 -12.14
C ALA A 24 -8.28 -2.20 -11.80
N ILE A 25 -8.92 -2.09 -10.63
CA ILE A 25 -10.03 -2.97 -10.25
C ILE A 25 -11.30 -2.61 -11.03
N ALA A 26 -11.66 -1.33 -11.10
CA ALA A 26 -12.87 -0.86 -11.79
C ALA A 26 -12.86 -1.23 -13.28
N ASP A 27 -11.70 -1.12 -13.93
CA ASP A 27 -11.51 -1.47 -15.34
C ASP A 27 -11.39 -2.99 -15.58
N ARG A 28 -11.54 -3.83 -14.53
CA ARG A 28 -11.37 -5.29 -14.54
C ARG A 28 -9.98 -5.74 -15.03
N TYR A 29 -9.00 -4.85 -14.97
CA TYR A 29 -7.63 -5.14 -15.35
C TYR A 29 -6.95 -6.09 -14.35
N ALA A 30 -7.28 -5.95 -13.06
CA ALA A 30 -6.83 -6.82 -11.99
C ALA A 30 -7.99 -7.13 -11.02
N ASP A 31 -7.84 -8.22 -10.28
CA ASP A 31 -8.76 -8.59 -9.20
C ASP A 31 -8.26 -8.05 -7.85
N ARG A 32 -6.95 -7.85 -7.70
CA ARG A 32 -6.32 -7.30 -6.49
C ARG A 32 -5.10 -6.44 -6.84
N VAL A 33 -4.76 -5.52 -5.95
CA VAL A 33 -3.56 -4.68 -6.04
C VAL A 33 -2.68 -4.94 -4.82
N LEU A 34 -1.40 -5.20 -5.07
CA LEU A 34 -0.39 -5.44 -4.04
C LEU A 34 0.49 -4.20 -3.86
N TYR A 35 0.62 -3.77 -2.61
CA TYR A 35 1.35 -2.59 -2.19
C TYR A 35 2.54 -3.01 -1.32
N GLY A 36 3.76 -2.70 -1.76
CA GLY A 36 4.99 -2.99 -1.01
C GLY A 36 5.43 -1.78 -0.18
N ARG A 37 6.18 -0.86 -0.79
CA ARG A 37 6.73 0.35 -0.14
C ARG A 37 5.70 1.19 0.62
N LEU A 38 4.47 1.31 0.09
CA LEU A 38 3.41 2.02 0.79
C LEU A 38 3.02 1.30 2.07
N TYR A 39 2.91 -0.03 2.05
CA TYR A 39 2.52 -0.82 3.22
C TYR A 39 3.65 -0.87 4.27
N LEU A 40 4.91 -0.91 3.82
CA LEU A 40 6.07 -0.81 4.72
C LEU A 40 5.99 0.44 5.60
N ALA A 41 5.74 1.62 4.99
CA ALA A 41 5.69 2.87 5.72
C ALA A 41 4.33 3.19 6.37
N ASN A 42 3.27 2.48 6.00
CA ASN A 42 1.92 2.76 6.46
C ASN A 42 1.31 1.44 6.96
N PRO A 43 1.49 1.09 8.25
CA PRO A 43 0.97 -0.16 8.79
C PRO A 43 -0.57 -0.27 8.68
N ASP A 44 -1.22 0.89 8.60
CA ASP A 44 -2.67 1.11 8.46
C ASP A 44 -3.06 1.64 7.06
N LEU A 45 -2.31 1.22 6.03
CA LEU A 45 -2.57 1.64 4.64
C LEU A 45 -4.03 1.46 4.20
N PRO A 46 -4.73 0.34 4.52
CA PRO A 46 -6.14 0.17 4.14
C PRO A 46 -7.06 1.26 4.72
N GLU A 47 -6.89 1.61 5.99
CA GLU A 47 -7.63 2.67 6.68
C GLU A 47 -7.33 4.03 6.05
N ARG A 48 -6.05 4.32 5.78
CA ARG A 48 -5.66 5.58 5.12
C ARG A 48 -6.28 5.71 3.73
N PHE A 49 -6.32 4.63 2.95
CA PHE A 49 -7.01 4.61 1.66
C PHE A 49 -8.52 4.79 1.79
N ARG A 50 -9.14 4.14 2.79
CA ARG A 50 -10.58 4.26 3.07
C ARG A 50 -10.98 5.70 3.39
N TRP A 51 -10.21 6.37 4.23
CA TRP A 51 -10.49 7.73 4.71
C TRP A 51 -9.84 8.84 3.86
N LYS A 52 -9.07 8.47 2.83
CA LYS A 52 -8.22 9.41 2.06
C LYS A 52 -7.28 10.22 2.97
N ALA A 53 -6.78 9.58 4.02
CA ALA A 53 -5.83 10.21 4.93
C ALA A 53 -4.44 10.34 4.28
N GLY A 54 -3.62 11.23 4.84
CA GLY A 54 -2.23 11.38 4.43
C GLY A 54 -1.44 10.08 4.59
N LEU A 55 -0.49 9.83 3.68
CA LEU A 55 0.40 8.68 3.73
C LEU A 55 1.75 9.08 4.32
N ASN A 56 2.29 8.25 5.19
CA ASN A 56 3.68 8.32 5.62
C ASN A 56 4.59 8.12 4.41
N LYS A 57 5.68 8.89 4.36
CA LYS A 57 6.75 8.69 3.39
C LYS A 57 7.65 7.56 3.87
N TYR A 58 7.93 6.61 2.99
CA TYR A 58 8.95 5.60 3.26
C TYR A 58 10.35 6.25 3.18
N ASP A 59 11.29 5.71 3.95
CA ASP A 59 12.70 6.08 3.89
C ASP A 59 13.47 4.96 3.21
N TRP A 60 14.14 5.27 2.09
CA TRP A 60 14.93 4.27 1.37
C TRP A 60 16.19 3.84 2.12
N SER A 61 16.72 4.71 2.99
CA SER A 61 17.98 4.45 3.69
C SER A 61 17.86 3.33 4.72
N THR A 62 16.64 3.02 5.17
CA THR A 62 16.35 2.03 6.22
C THR A 62 15.86 0.68 5.69
N PHE A 63 15.63 0.52 4.37
CA PHE A 63 15.00 -0.71 3.84
C PHE A 63 15.77 -2.01 4.09
N TYR A 64 17.09 -1.93 4.16
CA TYR A 64 17.97 -3.09 4.25
C TYR A 64 19.02 -2.90 5.34
N THR A 65 18.66 -2.19 6.40
CA THR A 65 19.49 -2.05 7.59
C THR A 65 19.28 -3.25 8.52
N PRO A 66 20.28 -3.61 9.34
CA PRO A 66 20.11 -4.64 10.36
C PRO A 66 19.35 -4.12 11.59
N ASP A 67 19.04 -2.82 11.64
CA ASP A 67 18.30 -2.23 12.75
C ASP A 67 16.86 -2.78 12.75
N PRO A 68 16.38 -3.36 13.86
CA PRO A 68 15.06 -3.97 13.90
C PRO A 68 13.92 -2.96 14.07
N MET A 69 14.21 -1.69 14.38
CA MET A 69 13.21 -0.69 14.72
C MET A 69 13.09 0.39 13.65
N ASP A 70 14.21 1.04 13.30
CA ASP A 70 14.25 2.23 12.45
C ASP A 70 13.82 1.92 11.01
N GLY A 71 12.67 2.47 10.58
CA GLY A 71 12.09 2.23 9.27
C GLY A 71 11.51 0.82 9.09
N TYR A 72 11.27 0.09 10.19
CA TYR A 72 10.67 -1.25 10.17
C TYR A 72 9.37 -1.30 10.98
N THR A 73 9.44 -1.04 12.28
CA THR A 73 8.28 -1.11 13.19
C THR A 73 7.83 0.23 13.75
N ASP A 74 8.59 1.30 13.51
CA ASP A 74 8.42 2.61 14.12
C ASP A 74 7.57 3.59 13.28
N TYR A 75 7.09 3.18 12.11
CA TYR A 75 6.17 3.99 11.31
C TYR A 75 4.85 4.27 12.07
N PRO A 76 4.43 5.54 12.17
CA PRO A 76 3.27 5.91 12.97
C PRO A 76 1.96 5.46 12.31
N PHE A 77 1.00 5.03 13.11
CA PHE A 77 -0.38 4.81 12.69
C PHE A 77 -1.12 6.15 12.51
N LEU A 78 -2.22 6.15 11.76
CA LEU A 78 -3.13 7.29 11.71
C LEU A 78 -3.70 7.51 13.12
N GLU A 79 -3.59 8.75 13.62
CA GLU A 79 -4.25 9.13 14.86
C GLU A 79 -5.76 8.99 14.71
N HIS A 80 -6.34 8.02 15.40
CA HIS A 80 -7.78 7.85 15.41
C HIS A 80 -8.40 9.03 16.19
N PRO A 81 -9.42 9.73 15.67
CA PRO A 81 -10.04 10.87 16.35
C PRO A 81 -10.88 10.50 17.60
N LEU A 82 -10.56 9.38 18.28
CA LEU A 82 -11.16 9.00 19.56
C LEU A 82 -10.12 8.79 20.67
N ALA A 83 -8.88 9.24 20.46
CA ALA A 83 -7.99 9.50 21.58
C ALA A 83 -8.31 10.90 22.12
N VAL A 84 -9.15 10.93 23.17
CA VAL A 84 -9.68 12.06 23.96
C VAL A 84 -10.94 12.73 23.39
#